data_AF-A0AAD7A9X6-F1
#
_entry.id   AF-A0AAD7A9X6-F1
#
_cell.length_a   1.000
_cell.length_b   1.000
_cell.length_c   1.000
_cell.angle_alpha   90.00
_cell.angle_beta   90.00
_cell.angle_gamma   90.00
#
_symmetry.space_group_name_H-M   'P 1'
#
loop_
_entity.id
_entity.type
_entity.pdbx_description
1 polymer ?
#
loop_
_entity_poly.entity_id
_entity_poly.type
_entity_poly.pdbx_seq_one_letter_code
_entity_poly.pdbx_strand_id
1 'polypeptide(L)'
;MHFTGNITAFLGRTTGVGGNDLMILWNFLYRKLVVVEAIGFSPELEPDYLEHRSTNAWLEKVQNLLDTIDFESGNMWAYMIDRPSGRRIIQRPTERYRIPCDFLWAPRVDLSEIEITGLWFCAEGHGRGYWKGKEVDIQLASDDISLKVIERETRGLKAVRGMNISYEVVAHLFIGDLLCGILKESSSSSRPVRMTDWTIVFTALAKLERSFMLHGYLLDPWRMAIDGNGQFRLLDLHALRYYAPHQQKLLEKDAQTEHWGNIRTLFDWIAMSPPDSQVPPQFKKVASTVLARTPSPLRLLAIPVRFEAGLRVHLAEDENVNRQLTYDGHAASSSHKRKEGKKEGCITAEVPSRNKQRYIRRMPGIAR
;
A
#
# COMPACT_ATOMS: atom_id res chain seq x y z
N MET A 1 31.56 16.43 17.19
CA MET A 1 31.65 16.24 15.73
C MET A 1 30.51 15.31 15.35
N HIS A 2 29.35 15.84 14.94
CA HIS A 2 28.22 15.01 14.54
C HIS A 2 28.43 14.57 13.09
N PHE A 3 28.66 13.29 12.86
CA PHE A 3 28.65 12.73 11.52
C PHE A 3 27.26 12.96 10.93
N THR A 4 27.17 13.84 9.94
CA THR A 4 25.91 14.15 9.27
C THR A 4 25.54 12.98 8.39
N GLY A 5 24.61 12.15 8.87
CA GLY A 5 24.09 11.01 8.13
C GLY A 5 23.54 11.43 6.78
N ASN A 6 23.84 10.64 5.74
CA ASN A 6 23.25 10.81 4.43
C ASN A 6 21.72 10.70 4.57
N ILE A 7 21.02 11.80 4.32
CA ILE A 7 19.56 11.80 4.19
C ILE A 7 19.28 11.69 2.70
N THR A 8 18.48 10.69 2.33
CA THR A 8 18.01 10.56 0.95
C THR A 8 16.56 10.96 0.89
N ALA A 9 16.25 11.85 -0.06
CA ALA A 9 14.88 12.24 -0.34
C ALA A 9 14.34 11.46 -1.53
N PHE A 10 13.10 11.02 -1.37
CA PHE A 10 12.29 10.41 -2.40
C PHE A 10 11.03 11.25 -2.55
N LEU A 11 10.69 11.59 -3.79
CA LEU A 11 9.46 12.29 -4.08
C LEU A 11 8.35 11.27 -4.34
N GLY A 12 7.16 11.54 -3.81
CA GLY A 12 5.94 10.83 -4.13
C GLY A 12 4.73 11.77 -4.12
N ARG A 13 3.56 11.23 -4.40
CA ARG A 13 2.26 11.90 -4.22
C ARG A 13 1.34 10.99 -3.44
N THR A 14 0.47 11.54 -2.60
CA THR A 14 -0.60 10.74 -2.01
C THR A 14 -1.52 10.23 -3.11
N THR A 15 -2.00 9.00 -2.96
CA THR A 15 -3.07 8.46 -3.81
C THR A 15 -4.42 9.01 -3.34
N GLY A 16 -5.01 9.96 -4.07
CA GLY A 16 -6.32 10.53 -3.75
C GLY A 16 -6.75 11.66 -4.70
N VAL A 17 -8.04 11.97 -4.73
CA VAL A 17 -8.56 13.14 -5.46
C VAL A 17 -8.05 14.41 -4.77
N GLY A 18 -7.15 15.15 -5.43
CA GLY A 18 -6.47 16.31 -4.86
C GLY A 18 -5.16 15.99 -4.12
N GLY A 19 -4.51 14.86 -4.45
CA GLY A 19 -3.31 14.38 -3.76
C GLY A 19 -2.26 15.47 -3.49
N ASN A 20 -1.90 15.61 -2.22
CA ASN A 20 -0.80 16.46 -1.78
C ASN A 20 0.53 15.84 -2.22
N ASP A 21 1.49 16.70 -2.57
CA ASP A 21 2.87 16.26 -2.79
C ASP A 21 3.44 15.73 -1.45
N LEU A 22 4.06 14.54 -1.49
CA LEU A 22 4.73 13.89 -0.36
C LEU A 22 6.23 13.77 -0.63
N MET A 23 7.04 14.05 0.39
CA MET A 23 8.46 13.82 0.31
C MET A 23 8.87 12.94 1.46
N ILE A 24 9.50 11.83 1.12
CA ILE A 24 9.89 10.83 2.06
C ILE A 24 11.38 10.93 2.26
N LEU A 25 11.77 11.18 3.50
CA LEU A 25 13.13 11.33 3.95
C LEU A 25 13.55 10.05 4.66
N TRP A 26 14.52 9.36 4.09
CA TRP A 26 15.19 8.25 4.76
C TRP A 26 16.53 8.71 5.31
N ASN A 27 16.70 8.60 6.62
CA ASN A 27 17.97 8.86 7.28
C ASN A 27 18.70 7.54 7.53
N PHE A 28 19.78 7.30 6.79
CA PHE A 28 20.56 6.06 6.90
C PHE A 28 21.27 5.90 8.24
N LEU A 29 21.64 7.00 8.89
CA LEU A 29 22.33 6.97 10.18
C LEU A 29 21.38 6.50 11.29
N TYR A 30 20.18 7.06 11.32
CA TYR A 30 19.19 6.70 12.34
C TYR A 30 18.33 5.48 11.94
N ARG A 31 18.37 5.06 10.67
CA ARG A 31 17.45 4.07 10.08
C ARG A 31 15.99 4.45 10.30
N LYS A 32 15.69 5.72 10.02
CA LYS A 32 14.37 6.32 10.25
C LYS A 32 13.80 6.94 8.98
N LEU A 33 12.50 6.76 8.81
CA LEU A 33 11.70 7.33 7.75
C LEU A 33 10.88 8.50 8.32
N VAL A 34 10.93 9.65 7.66
CA VAL A 34 10.02 10.77 7.91
C VAL A 34 9.34 11.15 6.60
N VAL A 35 8.03 11.17 6.59
CA VAL A 35 7.21 11.64 5.48
C VAL A 35 6.84 13.09 5.75
N VAL A 36 7.22 13.96 4.84
CA VAL A 36 6.93 15.39 4.85
C VAL A 36 5.82 15.66 3.84
N GLU A 37 4.65 16.04 4.33
CA GLU A 37 3.52 16.42 3.50
C GLU A 37 3.55 17.94 3.23
N ALA A 38 3.45 18.32 1.96
CA ALA A 38 3.20 19.70 1.59
C ALA A 38 1.73 20.02 1.82
N ILE A 39 1.42 20.89 2.79
CA ILE A 39 0.08 21.48 2.88
C ILE A 39 0.02 22.62 1.85
N GLY A 40 -0.29 22.27 0.61
CA GLY A 40 -0.52 23.22 -0.48
C GLY A 40 -2.00 23.58 -0.57
N PHE A 41 -2.40 24.70 0.02
CA PHE A 41 -3.73 25.27 -0.20
C PHE A 41 -3.70 26.14 -1.47
N SER A 42 -4.20 25.64 -2.60
CA SER A 42 -5.00 26.41 -3.57
C SER A 42 -5.54 25.49 -4.68
N PRO A 43 -6.86 25.25 -4.77
CA PRO A 43 -7.49 24.46 -5.82
C PRO A 43 -7.61 25.16 -7.19
N GLU A 44 -6.98 26.33 -7.39
CA GLU A 44 -7.22 27.20 -8.56
C GLU A 44 -6.16 27.15 -9.67
N LEU A 45 -5.16 26.25 -9.60
CA LEU A 45 -4.07 26.23 -10.59
C LEU A 45 -4.13 24.98 -11.49
N GLU A 46 -4.11 25.21 -12.80
CA GLU A 46 -4.26 24.19 -13.85
C GLU A 46 -3.17 23.10 -13.83
N PRO A 47 -3.48 21.86 -14.26
CA PRO A 47 -2.69 20.67 -13.94
C PRO A 47 -1.40 20.47 -14.76
N ASP A 48 -1.31 21.00 -15.99
CA ASP A 48 -0.39 20.42 -16.99
C ASP A 48 0.98 21.12 -17.14
N TYR A 49 1.28 22.17 -16.36
CA TYR A 49 2.55 22.92 -16.49
C TYR A 49 3.38 23.08 -15.20
N LEU A 50 2.98 22.45 -14.09
CA LEU A 50 3.54 22.71 -12.75
C LEU A 50 4.54 21.65 -12.22
N GLU A 51 4.67 20.49 -12.85
CA GLU A 51 5.28 19.33 -12.18
C GLU A 51 6.80 19.39 -12.00
N HIS A 52 7.55 20.16 -12.79
CA HIS A 52 9.02 20.12 -12.74
C HIS A 52 9.67 21.29 -11.99
N ARG A 53 9.05 22.48 -11.98
CA ARG A 53 9.55 23.62 -11.18
C ARG A 53 9.13 23.53 -9.71
N SER A 54 8.04 22.82 -9.39
CA SER A 54 7.57 22.63 -8.01
C SER A 54 8.47 21.67 -7.23
N THR A 55 8.92 20.57 -7.82
CA THR A 55 9.72 19.54 -7.13
C THR A 55 11.05 20.07 -6.60
N ASN A 56 11.85 20.75 -7.44
CA ASN A 56 13.16 21.28 -7.01
C ASN A 56 12.99 22.38 -5.96
N ALA A 57 12.04 23.29 -6.17
CA ALA A 57 11.73 24.32 -5.19
C ALA A 57 11.29 23.71 -3.86
N TRP A 58 10.57 22.58 -3.89
CA TRP A 58 10.15 21.88 -2.70
C TRP A 58 11.27 21.12 -2.00
N LEU A 59 12.12 20.41 -2.75
CA LEU A 59 13.34 19.79 -2.26
C LEU A 59 14.23 20.82 -1.57
N GLU A 60 14.45 21.99 -2.18
CA GLU A 60 15.21 23.09 -1.58
C GLU A 60 14.56 23.60 -0.28
N LYS A 61 13.23 23.75 -0.25
CA LYS A 61 12.51 24.15 0.98
C LYS A 61 12.76 23.16 2.11
N VAL A 62 12.61 21.87 1.85
CA VAL A 62 12.79 20.86 2.91
C VAL A 62 14.26 20.68 3.26
N GLN A 63 15.17 20.76 2.29
CA GLN A 63 16.62 20.73 2.53
C GLN A 63 17.04 21.81 3.54
N ASN A 64 16.49 23.02 3.42
CA ASN A 64 16.75 24.12 4.36
C ASN A 64 16.11 23.94 5.75
N LEU A 65 15.20 22.97 5.89
CA LEU A 65 14.49 22.68 7.15
C LEU A 65 14.89 21.33 7.74
N LEU A 66 15.87 20.61 7.17
CA LEU A 66 16.28 19.27 7.64
C LEU A 66 16.73 19.27 9.10
N ASP A 67 17.35 20.36 9.57
CA ASP A 67 17.79 20.49 10.95
C ASP A 67 16.64 20.64 11.95
N THR A 68 15.42 20.95 11.47
CA THR A 68 14.21 21.05 12.29
C THR A 68 13.49 19.72 12.45
N ILE A 69 13.92 18.68 11.73
CA ILE A 69 13.32 17.35 11.77
C ILE A 69 14.02 16.52 12.85
N ASP A 70 13.24 16.12 13.84
CA ASP A 70 13.65 15.18 14.87
C ASP A 70 13.40 13.75 14.39
N PHE A 71 14.43 13.13 13.83
CA PHE A 71 14.40 11.73 13.40
C PHE A 71 14.32 10.75 14.58
N GLU A 72 14.61 11.17 15.81
CA GLU A 72 14.56 10.33 17.01
C GLU A 72 13.18 10.33 17.68
N SER A 73 12.34 11.33 17.40
CA SER A 73 11.00 11.50 17.99
C SER A 73 10.05 10.30 17.84
N GLY A 74 10.36 9.35 16.96
CA GLY A 74 9.47 8.24 16.58
C GLY A 74 8.30 8.68 15.68
N ASN A 75 8.12 9.99 15.45
CA ASN A 75 7.09 10.52 14.57
C ASN A 75 7.54 10.45 13.12
N MET A 76 6.98 9.51 12.38
CA MET A 76 7.23 9.34 10.95
C MET A 76 6.53 10.37 10.07
N TRP A 77 5.66 11.23 10.61
CA TRP A 77 4.91 12.20 9.81
C TRP A 77 5.23 13.62 10.23
N ALA A 78 5.43 14.47 9.23
CA ALA A 78 5.74 15.86 9.39
C ALA A 78 4.99 16.69 8.36
N TYR A 79 4.58 17.89 8.78
CA TYR A 79 3.85 18.82 7.93
C TYR A 79 4.73 20.04 7.66
N MET A 80 4.92 20.37 6.40
CA MET A 80 5.53 21.65 6.04
C MET A 80 4.45 22.74 6.09
N ILE A 81 4.67 23.75 6.94
CA ILE A 81 3.75 24.87 7.09
C ILE A 81 4.43 26.14 6.57
N ASP A 82 3.85 26.71 5.52
CA ASP A 82 4.24 28.02 4.98
C ASP A 82 3.45 29.12 5.73
N ARG A 83 4.15 30.05 6.40
CA ARG A 83 3.56 31.23 7.06
C ARG A 83 4.26 32.52 6.62
N PRO A 84 3.62 33.70 6.76
CA PRO A 84 4.28 34.99 6.52
C PRO A 84 5.56 35.19 7.34
N SER A 85 5.61 34.61 8.55
CA SER A 85 6.77 34.66 9.45
C SER A 85 7.91 33.70 9.08
N GLY A 86 7.75 32.90 8.02
CA GLY A 86 8.70 31.87 7.61
C GLY A 86 8.07 30.48 7.53
N ARG A 87 8.91 29.52 7.11
CA ARG A 87 8.53 28.11 6.94
C ARG A 87 9.04 27.28 8.09
N ARG A 88 8.30 26.23 8.45
CA ARG A 88 8.74 25.24 9.43
C ARG A 88 8.15 23.87 9.14
N ILE A 89 8.87 22.83 9.53
CA ILE A 89 8.35 21.47 9.55
C ILE A 89 7.87 21.18 10.98
N ILE A 90 6.65 20.66 11.10
CA ILE A 90 6.09 20.24 12.40
C ILE A 90 5.81 18.74 12.34
N GLN A 91 6.50 17.99 13.19
CA GLN A 91 6.16 16.59 13.43
C GLN A 91 5.01 16.51 14.43
N ARG A 92 3.98 15.74 14.09
CA ARG A 92 2.86 15.47 15.00
C ARG A 92 2.64 13.97 15.08
N PRO A 93 2.30 13.44 16.27
CA PRO A 93 1.73 12.12 16.37
C PRO A 93 0.44 12.09 15.53
N THR A 94 0.34 11.10 14.65
CA THR A 94 -0.87 10.83 13.90
C THR A 94 -1.32 9.44 14.30
N GLU A 95 -2.58 9.30 14.72
CA GLU A 95 -3.18 7.99 14.90
C GLU A 95 -3.21 7.30 13.53
N ARG A 96 -2.51 6.18 13.42
CA ARG A 96 -2.45 5.40 12.18
C ARG A 96 -3.45 4.27 12.20
N TYR A 97 -3.90 3.92 11.00
CA TYR A 97 -4.59 2.66 10.77
C TYR A 97 -3.76 1.50 11.35
N ARG A 98 -4.39 0.64 12.15
CA ARG A 98 -3.76 -0.55 12.71
C ARG A 98 -4.27 -1.77 11.99
N ILE A 99 -3.38 -2.42 11.26
CA ILE A 99 -3.70 -3.66 10.56
C ILE A 99 -3.95 -4.76 11.61
N PRO A 100 -5.09 -5.48 11.53
CA PRO A 100 -5.37 -6.62 12.40
C PRO A 100 -4.28 -7.72 12.31
N CYS A 101 -3.89 -8.28 13.46
CA CYS A 101 -2.77 -9.24 13.55
C CYS A 101 -3.11 -10.68 13.12
N ASP A 102 -4.39 -11.00 12.94
CA ASP A 102 -4.91 -12.32 12.56
C ASP A 102 -4.45 -12.79 11.16
N PHE A 103 -4.00 -11.85 10.32
CA PHE A 103 -3.50 -12.16 8.98
C PHE A 103 -1.99 -12.39 8.93
N LEU A 104 -1.24 -12.29 10.03
CA LEU A 104 0.22 -12.44 10.03
C LEU A 104 0.64 -13.91 10.21
N TRP A 105 1.52 -14.41 9.33
CA TRP A 105 2.05 -15.79 9.38
C TRP A 105 3.57 -15.88 9.28
N ALA A 106 4.25 -14.77 8.94
CA ALA A 106 5.69 -14.71 8.80
C ALA A 106 6.31 -14.10 10.08
N PRO A 107 7.61 -14.30 10.33
CA PRO A 107 8.30 -13.66 11.44
C PRO A 107 8.09 -12.15 11.48
N ARG A 108 8.06 -11.60 12.69
CA ARG A 108 8.11 -10.15 12.92
C ARG A 108 9.55 -9.67 12.92
N VAL A 109 9.81 -8.59 12.19
CA VAL A 109 11.13 -7.97 12.10
C VAL A 109 10.99 -6.46 12.27
N ASP A 110 11.84 -5.86 13.11
CA ASP A 110 11.88 -4.41 13.21
C ASP A 110 12.56 -3.82 11.96
N LEU A 111 12.00 -2.74 11.40
CA LEU A 111 12.54 -2.08 10.21
C LEU A 111 14.02 -1.68 10.39
N SER A 112 14.45 -1.37 11.61
CA SER A 112 15.83 -1.04 11.92
C SER A 112 16.80 -2.22 11.76
N GLU A 113 16.33 -3.46 11.69
CA GLU A 113 17.15 -4.65 11.40
C GLU A 113 17.48 -4.79 9.92
N ILE A 114 16.82 -4.02 9.04
CA ILE A 114 17.00 -4.12 7.59
C ILE A 114 18.08 -3.15 7.14
N GLU A 115 19.06 -3.67 6.41
CA GLU A 115 20.00 -2.84 5.66
C GLU A 115 19.36 -2.45 4.33
N ILE A 116 18.64 -1.33 4.33
CA ILE A 116 18.01 -0.81 3.10
C ILE A 116 19.10 -0.29 2.16
N THR A 117 19.11 -0.78 0.92
CA THR A 117 20.09 -0.39 -0.12
C THR A 117 19.48 0.42 -1.24
N GLY A 118 18.14 0.38 -1.37
CA GLY A 118 17.40 1.23 -2.30
C GLY A 118 15.94 1.31 -1.91
N LEU A 119 15.33 2.47 -2.16
CA LEU A 119 13.89 2.68 -2.06
C LEU A 119 13.37 3.22 -3.40
N TRP A 120 12.19 2.76 -3.77
CA TRP A 120 11.42 3.12 -4.94
C TRP A 120 10.05 3.55 -4.47
N PHE A 121 9.81 4.86 -4.46
CA PHE A 121 8.50 5.36 -4.11
C PHE A 121 7.63 5.46 -5.34
N CYS A 122 6.91 4.38 -5.62
CA CYS A 122 5.54 4.50 -6.12
C CYS A 122 4.61 4.67 -4.90
N ALA A 123 3.30 4.77 -5.14
CA ALA A 123 2.26 4.90 -4.11
C ALA A 123 2.41 3.94 -2.90
N GLU A 124 3.09 2.81 -3.08
CA GLU A 124 3.15 1.69 -2.13
C GLU A 124 4.56 1.45 -1.54
N GLY A 125 5.48 2.41 -1.70
CA GLY A 125 6.79 2.43 -1.03
C GLY A 125 7.59 1.14 -1.15
N HIS A 126 8.15 0.85 -2.32
CA HIS A 126 8.93 -0.37 -2.54
C HIS A 126 10.42 -0.12 -2.26
N GLY A 127 11.20 -1.18 -2.11
CA GLY A 127 12.63 -1.08 -1.87
C GLY A 127 13.35 -2.42 -1.96
N ARG A 128 14.67 -2.36 -1.82
CA ARG A 128 15.54 -3.52 -1.62
C ARG A 128 16.43 -3.30 -0.43
N GLY A 129 16.85 -4.41 0.15
CA GLY A 129 17.83 -4.40 1.22
C GLY A 129 18.38 -5.78 1.50
N TYR A 130 19.08 -5.86 2.62
CA TYR A 130 19.56 -7.11 3.17
C TYR A 130 18.98 -7.35 4.56
N TRP A 131 18.51 -8.57 4.80
CA TRP A 131 18.13 -9.05 6.13
C TRP A 131 18.86 -10.35 6.43
N LYS A 132 19.65 -10.37 7.51
CA LYS A 132 20.50 -11.52 7.88
C LYS A 132 21.38 -12.02 6.72
N GLY A 133 21.95 -11.08 5.96
CA GLY A 133 22.81 -11.37 4.81
C GLY A 133 22.10 -11.87 3.55
N LYS A 134 20.76 -11.89 3.52
CA LYS A 134 19.96 -12.27 2.34
C LYS A 134 19.35 -11.03 1.69
N GLU A 135 19.45 -10.93 0.37
CA GLU A 135 18.76 -9.89 -0.38
C GLU A 135 17.24 -10.10 -0.27
N VAL A 136 16.52 -9.01 -0.03
CA VAL A 136 15.06 -8.99 0.14
C VAL A 136 14.45 -7.81 -0.60
N ASP A 137 13.24 -8.00 -1.10
CA ASP A 137 12.39 -6.89 -1.53
C ASP A 137 11.57 -6.39 -0.35
N ILE A 138 11.37 -5.07 -0.29
CA ILE A 138 10.72 -4.35 0.79
C ILE A 138 9.48 -3.66 0.20
N GLN A 139 8.35 -3.75 0.89
CA GLN A 139 7.17 -2.93 0.61
C GLN A 139 6.75 -2.26 1.91
N LEU A 140 6.65 -0.94 1.92
CA LEU A 140 6.44 -0.08 3.08
C LEU A 140 5.24 0.82 2.87
N ALA A 141 4.41 0.92 3.89
CA ALA A 141 3.35 1.92 3.92
C ALA A 141 3.85 3.25 4.48
N SER A 142 3.59 4.34 3.75
CA SER A 142 3.87 5.71 4.20
C SER A 142 2.71 6.30 4.99
N ASP A 143 1.46 5.96 4.63
CA ASP A 143 0.21 6.55 5.11
C ASP A 143 -0.88 5.49 5.34
N ASP A 144 -2.08 5.91 5.77
CA ASP A 144 -3.18 5.00 6.07
C ASP A 144 -3.75 4.26 4.84
N ILE A 145 -3.64 4.87 3.65
CA ILE A 145 -4.11 4.24 2.41
C ILE A 145 -3.16 3.11 2.04
N SER A 146 -1.87 3.38 2.00
CA SER A 146 -0.83 2.37 1.78
C SER A 146 -0.82 1.30 2.87
N LEU A 147 -1.18 1.61 4.13
CA LEU A 147 -1.37 0.58 5.17
C LEU A 147 -2.55 -0.35 4.85
N LYS A 148 -3.67 0.17 4.35
CA LYS A 148 -4.78 -0.68 3.86
C LYS A 148 -4.36 -1.51 2.64
N VAL A 149 -3.50 -0.99 1.79
CA VAL A 149 -2.92 -1.76 0.68
C VAL A 149 -2.04 -2.89 1.23
N ILE A 150 -1.15 -2.63 2.18
CA ILE A 150 -0.33 -3.67 2.84
C ILE A 150 -1.20 -4.74 3.50
N GLU A 151 -2.30 -4.38 4.15
CA GLU A 151 -3.25 -5.35 4.71
C GLU A 151 -3.83 -6.27 3.63
N ARG A 152 -4.32 -5.69 2.53
CA ARG A 152 -4.89 -6.44 1.42
C ARG A 152 -3.84 -7.31 0.73
N GLU A 153 -2.65 -6.75 0.50
CA GLU A 153 -1.47 -7.45 -0.04
C GLU A 153 -1.11 -8.66 0.81
N THR A 154 -1.07 -8.47 2.14
CA THR A 154 -0.81 -9.53 3.11
C THR A 154 -1.84 -10.65 3.02
N ARG A 155 -3.13 -10.31 2.91
CA ARG A 155 -4.19 -11.31 2.71
C ARG A 155 -4.03 -12.06 1.38
N GLY A 156 -3.76 -11.33 0.30
CA GLY A 156 -3.55 -11.91 -1.03
C GLY A 156 -2.36 -12.88 -1.06
N LEU A 157 -1.21 -12.47 -0.51
CA LEU A 157 -0.01 -13.30 -0.37
C LEU A 157 -0.27 -14.55 0.48
N LYS A 158 -1.03 -14.43 1.57
CA LYS A 158 -1.42 -15.58 2.40
C LYS A 158 -2.27 -16.57 1.60
N ALA A 159 -3.23 -16.06 0.83
CA ALA A 159 -4.18 -16.87 0.07
C ALA A 159 -3.51 -17.67 -1.06
N VAL A 160 -2.46 -17.12 -1.68
CA VAL A 160 -1.73 -17.79 -2.78
C VAL A 160 -0.49 -18.55 -2.34
N ARG A 161 -0.24 -18.64 -1.03
CA ARG A 161 0.96 -19.30 -0.49
C ARG A 161 1.06 -20.75 -0.98
N GLY A 162 2.24 -21.14 -1.45
CA GLY A 162 2.47 -22.48 -2.00
C GLY A 162 1.88 -22.72 -3.41
N MET A 163 1.14 -21.76 -3.98
CA MET A 163 0.73 -21.83 -5.39
C MET A 163 1.87 -21.46 -6.34
N ASN A 164 2.96 -20.88 -5.83
CA ASN A 164 4.14 -20.53 -6.60
C ASN A 164 3.81 -19.57 -7.77
N ILE A 165 3.02 -18.53 -7.47
CA ILE A 165 2.60 -17.48 -8.41
C ILE A 165 2.97 -16.06 -7.92
N SER A 166 3.64 -15.93 -6.78
CA SER A 166 4.19 -14.68 -6.25
C SER A 166 5.48 -15.00 -5.48
N TYR A 167 6.16 -13.98 -4.98
CA TYR A 167 7.34 -14.14 -4.12
C TYR A 167 6.90 -14.43 -2.69
N GLU A 168 7.61 -15.32 -2.00
CA GLU A 168 7.23 -15.69 -0.64
C GLU A 168 7.50 -14.54 0.34
N VAL A 169 6.63 -14.41 1.34
CA VAL A 169 6.81 -13.46 2.44
C VAL A 169 7.83 -14.02 3.41
N VAL A 170 8.94 -13.30 3.53
CA VAL A 170 10.06 -13.65 4.41
C VAL A 170 9.82 -13.14 5.83
N ALA A 171 9.23 -11.95 5.96
CA ALA A 171 8.88 -11.36 7.26
C ALA A 171 7.82 -10.26 7.13
N HIS A 172 7.18 -9.93 8.25
CA HIS A 172 6.36 -8.73 8.43
C HIS A 172 7.19 -7.64 9.11
N LEU A 173 7.15 -6.41 8.57
CA LEU A 173 7.97 -5.29 9.03
C LEU A 173 7.24 -4.43 10.05
N PHE A 174 7.92 -4.12 11.14
CA PHE A 174 7.37 -3.33 12.24
C PHE A 174 8.24 -2.14 12.58
N ILE A 175 7.60 -1.09 13.10
CA ILE A 175 8.27 0.01 13.80
C ILE A 175 7.65 0.09 15.19
N GLY A 176 8.41 -0.32 16.21
CA GLY A 176 7.81 -0.60 17.51
C GLY A 176 6.73 -1.68 17.33
N ASP A 177 5.49 -1.40 17.73
CA ASP A 177 4.36 -2.33 17.60
C ASP A 177 3.49 -2.16 16.36
N LEU A 178 3.82 -1.20 15.50
CA LEU A 178 3.03 -0.92 14.30
C LEU A 178 3.56 -1.72 13.10
N LEU A 179 2.69 -2.52 12.48
CA LEU A 179 2.97 -3.12 11.17
C LEU A 179 3.09 -2.01 10.13
N CYS A 180 4.23 -1.92 9.47
CA CYS A 180 4.53 -0.86 8.49
C CYS A 180 4.85 -1.40 7.10
N GLY A 181 4.90 -2.72 6.89
CA GLY A 181 5.26 -3.28 5.60
C GLY A 181 5.49 -4.79 5.61
N ILE A 182 6.00 -5.30 4.49
CA ILE A 182 6.32 -6.71 4.27
C ILE A 182 7.68 -6.86 3.60
N LEU A 183 8.40 -7.93 3.95
CA LEU A 183 9.59 -8.39 3.24
C LEU A 183 9.23 -9.59 2.37
N LYS A 184 9.62 -9.54 1.11
CA LYS A 184 9.47 -10.63 0.15
C LYS A 184 10.86 -11.16 -0.24
N GLU A 185 10.89 -12.38 -0.77
CA GLU A 185 12.08 -12.90 -1.47
C GLU A 185 12.52 -11.91 -2.56
N SER A 186 13.82 -11.79 -2.78
CA SER A 186 14.37 -10.87 -3.77
C SER A 186 13.93 -11.23 -5.19
N SER A 187 13.40 -10.24 -5.91
CA SER A 187 13.11 -10.31 -7.34
C SER A 187 14.30 -9.90 -8.22
N SER A 188 15.51 -9.79 -7.68
CA SER A 188 16.70 -9.33 -8.41
C SER A 188 17.08 -10.22 -9.60
N SER A 189 16.75 -11.52 -9.54
CA SER A 189 16.99 -12.47 -10.63
C SER A 189 15.89 -12.47 -11.71
N SER A 190 14.86 -11.64 -11.54
CA SER A 190 13.66 -11.67 -12.35
C SER A 190 13.74 -10.72 -13.53
N ARG A 191 12.91 -11.00 -14.53
CA ARG A 191 12.79 -10.21 -15.75
C ARG A 191 11.34 -9.87 -16.07
N PRO A 192 11.09 -8.85 -16.90
CA PRO A 192 9.76 -8.59 -17.44
C PRO A 192 9.21 -9.77 -18.23
N VAL A 193 7.88 -9.85 -18.28
CA VAL A 193 7.15 -10.77 -19.17
C VAL A 193 7.39 -10.39 -20.63
N ARG A 194 7.58 -11.39 -21.49
CA ARG A 194 7.79 -11.26 -22.93
C ARG A 194 6.70 -11.99 -23.70
N MET A 195 6.58 -11.71 -25.00
CA MET A 195 5.64 -12.41 -25.88
C MET A 195 5.75 -13.94 -25.82
N THR A 196 6.98 -14.47 -25.67
CA THR A 196 7.23 -15.91 -25.60
C THR A 196 6.71 -16.57 -24.32
N ASP A 197 6.40 -15.79 -23.28
CA ASP A 197 5.98 -16.31 -21.97
C ASP A 197 4.48 -16.55 -21.87
N TRP A 198 3.71 -16.29 -22.94
CA TRP A 198 2.26 -16.35 -22.94
C TRP A 198 1.71 -17.62 -22.30
N THR A 199 2.19 -18.80 -22.69
CA THR A 199 1.71 -20.07 -22.13
C THR A 199 1.87 -20.15 -20.62
N ILE A 200 2.97 -19.61 -20.06
CA ILE A 200 3.25 -19.63 -18.62
C ILE A 200 2.29 -18.68 -17.89
N VAL A 201 2.07 -17.48 -18.43
CA VAL A 201 1.11 -16.49 -17.88
C VAL A 201 -0.31 -17.07 -17.87
N PHE A 202 -0.78 -17.60 -18.99
CA PHE A 202 -2.10 -18.23 -19.10
C PHE A 202 -2.27 -19.38 -18.10
N THR A 203 -1.24 -20.22 -17.96
CA THR A 203 -1.27 -21.35 -17.02
C THR A 203 -1.39 -20.89 -15.57
N ALA A 204 -0.67 -19.83 -15.20
CA ALA A 204 -0.71 -19.28 -13.84
C ALA A 204 -2.05 -18.63 -13.51
N LEU A 205 -2.64 -17.86 -14.43
CA LEU A 205 -3.96 -17.26 -14.24
C LEU A 205 -5.06 -18.32 -14.18
N ALA A 206 -5.01 -19.33 -15.04
CA ALA A 206 -5.93 -20.47 -14.97
C ALA A 206 -5.78 -21.27 -13.66
N LYS A 207 -4.58 -21.30 -13.06
CA LYS A 207 -4.36 -21.89 -11.73
C LYS A 207 -5.01 -21.06 -10.63
N LEU A 208 -4.95 -19.73 -10.73
CA LEU A 208 -5.60 -18.81 -9.80
C LEU A 208 -7.13 -18.94 -9.85
N GLU A 209 -7.70 -18.93 -11.06
CA GLU A 209 -9.14 -19.09 -11.27
C GLU A 209 -9.66 -20.44 -10.74
N ARG A 210 -8.96 -21.55 -11.03
CA ARG A 210 -9.30 -22.88 -10.48
C ARG A 210 -9.25 -22.96 -8.95
N SER A 211 -8.58 -22.00 -8.31
CA SER A 211 -8.52 -21.86 -6.85
C SER A 211 -9.56 -20.86 -6.33
N PHE A 212 -10.57 -20.53 -7.13
CA PHE A 212 -11.63 -19.57 -6.87
C PHE A 212 -11.13 -18.15 -6.57
N MET A 213 -10.02 -17.77 -7.18
CA MET A 213 -9.42 -16.46 -6.99
C MET A 213 -9.27 -15.72 -8.31
N LEU A 214 -9.39 -14.40 -8.26
CA LEU A 214 -9.24 -13.52 -9.41
C LEU A 214 -8.39 -12.31 -9.01
N HIS A 215 -7.41 -11.97 -9.84
CA HIS A 215 -6.67 -10.72 -9.67
C HIS A 215 -7.48 -9.57 -10.28
N GLY A 216 -7.96 -8.64 -9.46
CA GLY A 216 -8.99 -7.64 -9.83
C GLY A 216 -8.49 -6.40 -10.58
N TYR A 217 -7.18 -6.24 -10.79
CA TYR A 217 -6.65 -5.20 -11.67
C TYR A 217 -6.48 -5.69 -13.10
N LEU A 218 -6.54 -4.73 -14.03
CA LEU A 218 -6.03 -4.88 -15.38
C LEU A 218 -4.65 -5.53 -15.34
N LEU A 219 -4.48 -6.59 -16.13
CA LEU A 219 -3.18 -7.25 -16.29
C LEU A 219 -2.20 -6.24 -16.89
N ASP A 220 -1.31 -5.74 -16.04
CA ASP A 220 -0.32 -4.72 -16.36
C ASP A 220 1.08 -5.38 -16.38
N PRO A 221 1.86 -5.25 -17.47
CA PRO A 221 3.24 -5.72 -17.56
C PRO A 221 4.11 -5.34 -16.37
N TRP A 222 3.85 -4.20 -15.72
CA TRP A 222 4.60 -3.71 -14.57
C TRP A 222 4.30 -4.45 -13.27
N ARG A 223 3.24 -5.26 -13.22
CA ARG A 223 2.84 -6.07 -12.06
C ARG A 223 3.15 -7.55 -12.22
N MET A 224 3.89 -7.91 -13.26
CA MET A 224 4.20 -9.29 -13.59
C MET A 224 5.69 -9.46 -13.89
N ALA A 225 6.22 -10.63 -13.52
CA ALA A 225 7.60 -10.97 -13.81
C ALA A 225 7.75 -12.46 -14.09
N ILE A 226 8.86 -12.81 -14.74
CA ILE A 226 9.37 -14.17 -14.80
C ILE A 226 10.62 -14.22 -13.91
N ASP A 227 10.64 -15.11 -12.93
CA ASP A 227 11.78 -15.26 -12.04
C ASP A 227 12.98 -15.98 -12.71
N GLY A 228 14.09 -16.07 -11.99
CA GLY A 228 15.30 -16.77 -12.46
C GLY A 228 15.10 -18.26 -12.75
N ASN A 229 14.00 -18.88 -12.28
CA ASN A 229 13.63 -20.27 -12.55
C ASN A 229 12.64 -20.40 -13.72
N GLY A 230 12.30 -19.31 -14.41
CA GLY A 230 11.35 -19.31 -15.52
C GLY A 230 9.89 -19.36 -15.08
N GLN A 231 9.58 -19.05 -13.82
CA GLN A 231 8.23 -19.12 -13.27
C GLN A 231 7.56 -17.75 -13.24
N PHE A 232 6.25 -17.73 -13.47
CA PHE A 232 5.46 -16.50 -13.44
C PHE A 232 5.22 -16.02 -12.00
N ARG A 233 5.36 -14.71 -11.81
CA ARG A 233 5.16 -14.02 -10.52
C ARG A 233 4.26 -12.80 -10.70
N LEU A 234 3.19 -12.74 -9.92
CA LEU A 234 2.44 -11.52 -9.63
C LEU A 234 3.18 -10.74 -8.54
N LEU A 235 3.41 -9.45 -8.80
CA LEU A 235 4.19 -8.56 -7.94
C LEU A 235 3.33 -7.93 -6.83
N ASP A 236 2.07 -7.67 -7.16
CA ASP A 236 1.06 -7.09 -6.28
C ASP A 236 -0.15 -8.02 -6.21
N LEU A 237 -0.69 -8.24 -5.01
CA LEU A 237 -1.84 -9.09 -4.72
C LEU A 237 -2.92 -8.40 -3.88
N HIS A 238 -2.78 -7.10 -3.61
CA HIS A 238 -3.77 -6.32 -2.87
C HIS A 238 -5.14 -6.18 -3.57
N ALA A 239 -5.22 -6.51 -4.87
CA ALA A 239 -6.49 -6.61 -5.60
C ALA A 239 -6.95 -8.05 -5.82
N LEU A 240 -6.39 -9.01 -5.09
CA LEU A 240 -6.85 -10.38 -5.17
C LEU A 240 -8.24 -10.51 -4.54
N ARG A 241 -9.19 -11.07 -5.31
CA ARG A 241 -10.55 -11.35 -4.88
C ARG A 241 -10.75 -12.85 -4.78
N TYR A 242 -11.44 -13.29 -3.73
CA TYR A 242 -11.86 -14.67 -3.53
C TYR A 242 -13.35 -14.79 -3.82
N TYR A 243 -13.73 -15.86 -4.50
CA TYR A 243 -15.10 -16.23 -4.78
C TYR A 243 -15.41 -17.50 -4.00
N ALA A 244 -16.54 -17.54 -3.30
CA ALA A 244 -16.98 -18.78 -2.69
C ALA A 244 -17.33 -19.81 -3.79
N PRO A 245 -17.22 -21.13 -3.55
CA PRO A 245 -17.48 -22.13 -4.58
C PRO A 245 -18.86 -22.05 -5.26
N HIS A 246 -19.87 -21.58 -4.54
CA HIS A 246 -21.22 -21.37 -5.10
C HIS A 246 -21.32 -20.16 -6.05
N GLN A 247 -20.29 -19.31 -6.09
CA GLN A 247 -20.18 -18.13 -6.95
C GLN A 247 -19.38 -18.42 -8.23
N GLN A 248 -19.13 -19.70 -8.57
CA GLN A 248 -18.37 -20.11 -9.75
C GLN A 248 -18.79 -19.40 -11.05
N LYS A 249 -20.10 -19.24 -11.28
CA LYS A 249 -20.61 -18.53 -12.48
C LYS A 249 -20.25 -17.04 -12.51
N LEU A 250 -20.18 -16.41 -11.34
CA LEU A 250 -19.78 -15.01 -11.23
C LEU A 250 -18.27 -14.88 -11.47
N LEU A 251 -17.48 -15.78 -10.89
CA LEU A 251 -16.04 -15.87 -11.15
C LEU A 251 -15.76 -16.03 -12.66
N GLU A 252 -16.42 -16.97 -13.33
CA GLU A 252 -16.25 -17.21 -14.78
C GLU A 252 -16.58 -15.95 -15.60
N LYS A 253 -17.65 -15.25 -15.23
CA LYS A 253 -18.04 -13.99 -15.88
C LYS A 253 -17.00 -12.90 -15.69
N ASP A 254 -16.53 -12.69 -14.46
CA ASP A 254 -15.58 -11.63 -14.14
C ASP A 254 -14.18 -11.97 -14.70
N ALA A 255 -13.78 -13.25 -14.68
CA ALA A 255 -12.55 -13.74 -15.30
C ALA A 255 -12.54 -13.50 -16.80
N GLN A 256 -13.68 -13.68 -17.49
CA GLN A 256 -13.79 -13.40 -18.91
C GLN A 256 -13.50 -11.93 -19.24
N THR A 257 -13.91 -10.99 -18.39
CA THR A 257 -13.68 -9.56 -18.59
C THR A 257 -12.30 -9.11 -18.12
N GLU A 258 -11.84 -9.58 -16.96
CA GLU A 258 -10.68 -9.02 -16.29
C GLU A 258 -9.38 -9.75 -16.61
N HIS A 259 -9.43 -11.07 -16.82
CA HIS A 259 -8.26 -11.87 -17.21
C HIS A 259 -8.27 -12.12 -18.71
N TRP A 260 -9.25 -12.87 -19.19
CA TRP A 260 -9.23 -13.42 -20.55
C TRP A 260 -9.46 -12.35 -21.63
N GLY A 261 -10.25 -11.32 -21.34
CA GLY A 261 -10.39 -10.16 -22.22
C GLY A 261 -9.11 -9.33 -22.30
N ASN A 262 -8.43 -9.13 -21.16
CA ASN A 262 -7.30 -8.22 -21.06
C ASN A 262 -5.96 -8.85 -21.42
N ILE A 263 -5.82 -10.19 -21.35
CA ILE A 263 -4.56 -10.86 -21.64
C ILE A 263 -4.11 -10.64 -23.08
N ARG A 264 -5.05 -10.54 -24.02
CA ARG A 264 -4.73 -10.21 -25.41
C ARG A 264 -4.17 -8.79 -25.52
N THR A 265 -4.86 -7.82 -24.92
CA THR A 265 -4.40 -6.42 -24.87
C THR A 265 -3.03 -6.29 -24.21
N LEU A 266 -2.78 -7.05 -23.15
CA LEU A 266 -1.47 -7.14 -22.50
C LEU A 266 -0.38 -7.56 -23.49
N PHE A 267 -0.57 -8.67 -24.21
CA PHE A 267 0.44 -9.17 -25.14
C PHE A 267 0.57 -8.29 -26.39
N ASP A 268 -0.51 -7.72 -26.89
CA ASP A 268 -0.46 -6.73 -27.97
C ASP A 268 0.39 -5.52 -27.52
N TRP A 269 0.20 -5.03 -26.29
CA TRP A 269 1.03 -3.96 -25.72
C TRP A 269 2.50 -4.36 -25.59
N ILE A 270 2.80 -5.57 -25.10
CA ILE A 270 4.18 -6.08 -24.97
C ILE A 270 4.85 -6.17 -26.35
N ALA A 271 4.12 -6.57 -27.39
CA ALA A 271 4.64 -6.66 -28.75
C ALA A 271 4.98 -5.29 -29.35
N MET A 272 4.20 -4.26 -29.02
CA MET A 272 4.36 -2.90 -29.57
C MET A 272 5.31 -2.01 -28.75
N SER A 273 5.56 -2.35 -27.49
CA SER A 273 6.32 -1.51 -26.57
C SER A 273 7.83 -1.68 -26.70
N PRO A 274 8.63 -0.60 -26.65
CA PRO A 274 10.09 -0.70 -26.56
C PRO A 274 10.53 -1.56 -25.36
N PRO A 275 11.63 -2.34 -25.44
CA PRO A 275 12.06 -3.21 -24.34
C PRO A 275 12.18 -2.50 -22.98
N ASP A 276 12.65 -1.26 -22.95
CA ASP A 276 12.88 -0.51 -21.71
C ASP A 276 11.59 -0.01 -21.03
N SER A 277 10.49 0.13 -21.77
CA SER A 277 9.20 0.56 -21.18
C SER A 277 8.49 -0.58 -20.46
N GLN A 278 8.93 -1.82 -20.68
CA GLN A 278 8.34 -3.03 -20.10
C GLN A 278 8.92 -3.37 -18.72
N VAL A 279 9.99 -2.69 -18.29
CA VAL A 279 10.68 -2.98 -17.04
C VAL A 279 9.82 -2.50 -15.85
N PRO A 280 9.35 -3.41 -14.97
CA PRO A 280 8.67 -3.02 -13.73
C PRO A 280 9.49 -1.99 -12.94
N PRO A 281 8.86 -0.99 -12.31
CA PRO A 281 9.56 0.04 -11.54
C PRO A 281 10.57 -0.51 -10.54
N GLN A 282 10.23 -1.60 -9.84
CA GLN A 282 11.09 -2.29 -8.87
C GLN A 282 12.34 -2.91 -9.50
N PHE A 283 12.40 -3.10 -10.82
CA PHE A 283 13.60 -3.58 -11.52
C PHE A 283 14.47 -2.43 -12.05
N LYS A 284 13.94 -1.21 -12.07
CA LYS A 284 14.70 -0.04 -12.49
C LYS A 284 15.64 0.40 -11.36
N LYS A 285 16.90 0.65 -11.68
CA LYS A 285 17.75 1.47 -10.82
C LYS A 285 17.12 2.86 -10.78
N VAL A 286 16.57 3.25 -9.64
CA VAL A 286 16.04 4.60 -9.44
C VAL A 286 17.17 5.46 -8.94
N ALA A 287 17.28 6.63 -9.57
CA ALA A 287 18.23 7.62 -9.16
C ALA A 287 17.71 8.24 -7.86
N SER A 288 18.52 8.17 -6.80
CA SER A 288 18.21 8.80 -5.53
C SER A 288 19.02 10.08 -5.39
N THR A 289 18.44 11.09 -4.73
CA THR A 289 19.14 12.36 -4.46
C THR A 289 19.51 12.41 -2.98
N VAL A 290 20.81 12.51 -2.70
CA VAL A 290 21.33 12.74 -1.35
C VAL A 290 21.14 14.22 -1.01
N LEU A 291 20.38 14.52 0.04
CA LEU A 291 20.22 15.86 0.56
C LEU A 291 21.32 16.16 1.58
N ALA A 292 22.16 17.15 1.28
CA ALA A 292 23.14 17.68 2.23
C ALA A 292 22.52 18.79 3.09
N ARG A 293 22.87 18.85 4.39
CA ARG A 293 22.48 19.96 5.27
C ARG A 293 23.09 21.28 4.78
N THR A 294 22.35 22.38 4.89
CA THR A 294 22.86 23.74 4.62
C THR A 294 23.34 24.40 5.91
N PRO A 295 24.51 25.10 5.91
CA PRO A 295 25.43 25.29 4.78
C PRO A 295 26.34 24.08 4.57
N SER A 296 26.21 23.39 3.42
CA SER A 296 27.18 22.37 3.01
C SER A 296 28.39 23.07 2.40
N PRO A 297 29.61 22.82 2.87
CA PRO A 297 30.83 23.37 2.27
C PRO A 297 31.11 22.82 0.85
N LEU A 298 30.37 21.80 0.39
CA LEU A 298 30.53 21.17 -0.92
C LEU A 298 29.21 21.30 -1.71
N ARG A 299 29.04 22.42 -2.42
CA ARG A 299 27.94 22.60 -3.40
C ARG A 299 28.33 22.00 -4.74
N LEU A 300 27.86 20.78 -5.01
CA LEU A 300 27.62 20.28 -6.37
C LEU A 300 26.28 19.52 -6.32
N LEU A 301 25.18 20.23 -6.62
CA LEU A 301 23.89 19.62 -6.86
C LEU A 301 23.91 19.00 -8.26
N ALA A 302 24.16 17.69 -8.35
CA ALA A 302 23.81 16.91 -9.52
C ALA A 302 22.56 16.09 -9.17
N ILE A 303 21.39 16.60 -9.56
CA ILE A 303 20.10 15.93 -9.36
C ILE A 303 19.76 15.21 -10.67
N PRO A 304 19.76 13.87 -10.71
CA PRO A 304 19.24 13.14 -11.86
C PRO A 304 17.72 13.26 -11.94
N VAL A 305 17.23 13.86 -13.02
CA VAL A 305 15.80 13.99 -13.35
C VAL A 305 15.25 12.66 -13.85
N ARG A 306 14.05 12.25 -13.42
CA ARG A 306 13.32 11.17 -14.10
C ARG A 306 11.79 11.31 -14.11
N PHE A 307 11.24 10.77 -15.19
CA PHE A 307 9.84 10.71 -15.63
C PHE A 307 9.05 9.62 -14.91
N GLU A 308 7.81 9.92 -14.53
CA GLU A 308 6.75 8.93 -14.28
C GLU A 308 5.48 9.31 -15.06
N ALA A 309 4.96 8.36 -15.84
CA ALA A 309 3.62 8.44 -16.41
C ALA A 309 2.65 7.89 -15.35
N GLY A 310 1.84 8.77 -14.76
CA GLY A 310 0.91 8.41 -13.69
C GLY A 310 -0.26 7.55 -14.17
N LEU A 311 -0.47 6.41 -13.53
CA LEU A 311 -1.71 5.64 -13.61
C LEU A 311 -2.64 6.11 -12.48
N ARG A 312 -3.81 6.68 -12.81
CA ARG A 312 -4.85 6.97 -11.81
C ARG A 312 -5.56 5.66 -11.45
N VAL A 313 -5.32 5.15 -10.24
CA VAL A 313 -6.13 4.06 -9.67
C VAL A 313 -7.37 4.67 -9.04
N HIS A 314 -8.55 4.38 -9.60
CA HIS A 314 -9.83 4.70 -8.97
C HIS A 314 -10.02 3.78 -7.75
N LEU A 315 -9.70 4.29 -6.55
CA LEU A 315 -10.13 3.73 -5.27
C LEU A 315 -11.52 4.29 -4.93
N ALA A 316 -12.50 4.02 -5.78
CA ALA A 316 -13.91 4.26 -5.50
C ALA A 316 -14.63 3.01 -5.96
N GLU A 317 -15.38 2.38 -5.05
CA GLU A 317 -16.06 1.08 -5.21
C GLU A 317 -15.28 -0.15 -4.71
N ASP A 318 -15.08 -0.29 -3.39
CA ASP A 318 -14.79 -1.64 -2.85
C ASP A 318 -15.13 -1.84 -1.35
N GLU A 319 -16.05 -1.05 -0.79
CA GLU A 319 -16.54 -1.31 0.58
C GLU A 319 -17.39 -2.59 0.68
N ASN A 320 -17.92 -3.11 -0.44
CA ASN A 320 -18.74 -4.32 -0.45
C ASN A 320 -17.93 -5.64 -0.39
N VAL A 321 -16.65 -5.65 -0.81
CA VAL A 321 -15.86 -6.89 -0.92
C VAL A 321 -15.34 -7.38 0.45
N ASN A 322 -15.15 -6.48 1.42
CA ASN A 322 -14.63 -6.84 2.74
C ASN A 322 -15.60 -7.66 3.62
N ARG A 323 -16.90 -7.77 3.27
CA ARG A 323 -17.85 -8.62 4.02
C ARG A 323 -17.75 -10.10 3.68
N GLN A 324 -17.09 -10.50 2.59
CA GLN A 324 -17.05 -11.90 2.15
C GLN A 324 -15.84 -12.69 2.69
N LEU A 325 -14.76 -12.03 3.11
CA LEU A 325 -13.57 -12.69 3.64
C LEU A 325 -13.59 -12.94 5.15
N THR A 326 -14.60 -12.44 5.88
CA THR A 326 -14.77 -12.63 7.33
C THR A 326 -15.70 -13.79 7.72
N TYR A 327 -16.17 -14.58 6.75
CA TYR A 327 -17.00 -15.75 7.01
C TYR A 327 -16.16 -17.04 6.93
N ASP A 328 -15.60 -17.45 8.07
CA ASP A 328 -15.82 -18.79 8.64
C ASP A 328 -14.95 -19.03 9.88
N GLY A 329 -15.59 -19.38 11.00
CA GLY A 329 -14.85 -19.70 12.23
C GLY A 329 -15.63 -19.91 13.53
N HIS A 330 -16.96 -20.03 13.53
CA HIS A 330 -17.67 -20.51 14.72
C HIS A 330 -18.68 -21.62 14.38
N ALA A 331 -18.18 -22.84 14.59
CA ALA A 331 -18.87 -24.04 15.07
C ALA A 331 -20.41 -24.05 15.00
N ALA A 332 -20.95 -24.67 13.95
CA ALA A 332 -22.26 -25.31 14.04
C ALA A 332 -22.07 -26.75 14.56
N SER A 333 -22.06 -26.91 15.89
CA SER A 333 -22.30 -28.22 16.50
C SER A 333 -23.76 -28.59 16.27
N SER A 334 -23.93 -29.72 15.58
CA SER A 334 -25.19 -30.40 15.32
C SER A 334 -26.02 -30.64 16.59
N SER A 335 -27.27 -30.19 16.57
CA SER A 335 -28.35 -30.88 17.31
C SER A 335 -29.56 -31.02 16.40
N HIS A 336 -29.69 -32.21 15.81
CA HIS A 336 -30.93 -32.74 15.29
C HIS A 336 -32.00 -32.75 16.38
N LYS A 337 -33.10 -32.02 16.19
CA LYS A 337 -34.44 -32.46 16.63
C LYS A 337 -35.47 -32.09 15.56
N ARG A 338 -36.27 -33.10 15.23
CA ARG A 338 -37.28 -33.18 14.18
C ARG A 338 -38.67 -33.05 14.84
N LYS A 339 -39.64 -32.52 14.07
CA LYS A 339 -41.13 -32.65 14.21
C LYS A 339 -41.77 -31.81 15.34
N GLU A 340 -42.98 -31.25 15.25
CA GLU A 340 -44.15 -31.21 14.33
C GLU A 340 -44.91 -29.91 14.73
N GLY A 341 -45.40 -29.06 13.83
CA GLY A 341 -46.78 -29.05 13.33
C GLY A 341 -47.82 -28.39 14.27
N LYS A 342 -48.30 -27.17 13.97
CA LYS A 342 -49.74 -26.79 13.94
C LYS A 342 -49.98 -25.29 13.70
N LYS A 343 -51.00 -25.03 12.89
CA LYS A 343 -51.65 -23.75 12.59
C LYS A 343 -52.48 -23.25 13.78
N GLU A 344 -52.68 -21.93 13.84
CA GLU A 344 -53.95 -21.18 14.01
C GLU A 344 -53.81 -19.96 14.93
N GLY A 345 -54.54 -18.88 14.60
CA GLY A 345 -54.99 -17.90 15.58
C GLY A 345 -54.62 -16.44 15.31
N CYS A 346 -55.39 -15.78 14.44
CA CYS A 346 -55.53 -14.33 14.40
C CYS A 346 -56.37 -13.86 15.61
N ILE A 347 -55.86 -12.95 16.45
CA ILE A 347 -56.67 -12.12 17.35
C ILE A 347 -56.07 -10.70 17.37
N THR A 348 -56.85 -9.77 16.82
CA THR A 348 -56.76 -8.32 17.02
C THR A 348 -57.23 -7.96 18.43
N ALA A 349 -56.50 -7.07 19.12
CA ALA A 349 -57.06 -6.28 20.21
C ALA A 349 -56.32 -4.94 20.32
N GLU A 350 -57.11 -3.86 20.24
CA GLU A 350 -56.72 -2.48 20.45
C GLU A 350 -56.61 -2.13 21.96
N VAL A 351 -55.64 -1.26 22.24
CA VAL A 351 -55.42 -0.21 23.29
C VAL A 351 -56.26 -0.24 24.59
N PRO A 352 -55.68 0.14 25.75
CA PRO A 352 -55.75 1.55 26.13
C PRO A 352 -54.46 2.16 26.73
N SER A 353 -54.39 3.47 26.51
CA SER A 353 -53.44 4.46 27.00
C SER A 353 -53.38 4.58 28.52
N ARG A 354 -52.19 4.92 29.06
CA ARG A 354 -52.07 5.89 30.18
C ARG A 354 -50.64 6.36 30.44
N ASN A 355 -50.52 7.68 30.39
CA ASN A 355 -49.52 8.57 30.99
C ASN A 355 -48.88 8.09 32.31
N LYS A 356 -47.58 8.35 32.50
CA LYS A 356 -47.09 9.41 33.42
C LYS A 356 -45.55 9.56 33.44
N GLN A 357 -45.13 10.79 33.18
CA GLN A 357 -44.17 11.63 33.94
C GLN A 357 -42.68 11.23 34.11
N ARG A 358 -41.85 12.10 33.50
CA ARG A 358 -40.74 12.89 34.07
C ARG A 358 -39.80 12.21 35.08
N TYR A 359 -38.51 12.18 34.73
CA TYR A 359 -37.45 12.66 35.63
C TYR A 359 -36.31 13.32 34.81
N ILE A 360 -36.20 14.64 34.95
CA ILE A 360 -34.98 15.41 34.67
C ILE A 360 -34.20 15.42 35.98
N ARG A 361 -32.94 14.95 35.97
CA ARG A 361 -31.98 15.20 37.06
C ARG A 361 -30.87 16.10 36.52
N ARG A 362 -30.97 17.38 36.84
CA ARG A 362 -29.82 18.29 37.03
C ARG A 362 -29.45 18.25 38.52
N MET A 363 -28.16 18.36 38.83
CA MET A 363 -27.55 18.92 40.06
C MET A 363 -26.01 18.80 39.93
N PRO A 364 -25.18 19.55 40.67
CA PRO A 364 -24.95 20.98 40.50
C PRO A 364 -23.44 21.32 40.43
N GLY A 365 -23.13 22.53 39.98
CA GLY A 365 -21.82 23.13 40.21
C GLY A 365 -21.63 23.51 41.68
N ILE A 366 -20.40 23.37 42.17
CA ILE A 366 -19.89 24.09 43.32
C ILE A 366 -18.59 24.76 42.88
N ALA A 367 -18.61 26.08 42.92
CA ALA A 367 -17.43 26.93 42.85
C ALA A 367 -16.77 27.02 44.23
N ARG A 368 -15.45 27.07 44.24
CA ARG A 368 -14.66 28.06 44.96
C ARG A 368 -13.50 28.50 44.09
#